data_AF-A0A940P524-F1
#
_entry.id   AF-A0A940P524-F1
#
_cell.length_a   1.000
_cell.length_b   1.000
_cell.length_c   1.000
_cell.angle_alpha   90.00
_cell.angle_beta   90.00
_cell.angle_gamma   90.00
#
_symmetry.space_group_name_H-M   'P 1'
#
loop_
_entity.id
_entity.type
_entity.pdbx_description
1 polymer ?
#
loop_
_entity_poly.entity_id
_entity_poly.type
_entity_poly.pdbx_seq_one_letter_code
_entity_poly.pdbx_strand_id
1 'polypeptide(L)'
;MEITDLKIRKMMTEGRLRAIVSITLDQMLAVHDIKVVQGESRLFVAMPSRKDEGGIFRDIVHPISAQAREYLENQILNAYQEQLALMQAEAEMAEAEEPVADNPVTGSDASPAIEF
;
A
#
# COMPACT_ATOMS: atom_id res chain seq x y z
N MET A 1 6.68 25.02 -6.90
CA MET A 1 5.71 24.22 -6.14
C MET A 1 6.27 22.83 -6.01
N GLU A 2 6.58 22.45 -4.78
CA GLU A 2 7.20 21.18 -4.41
C GLU A 2 6.33 20.46 -3.38
N ILE A 3 6.33 19.13 -3.40
CA ILE A 3 5.74 18.34 -2.32
C ILE A 3 6.74 18.30 -1.17
N THR A 4 6.39 18.95 -0.06
CA THR A 4 7.24 19.04 1.14
C THR A 4 6.91 17.98 2.19
N ASP A 5 5.72 17.39 2.11
CA ASP A 5 5.32 16.25 2.94
C ASP A 5 4.38 15.34 2.12
N LEU A 6 4.56 14.04 2.22
CA LEU A 6 3.74 13.04 1.56
C LEU A 6 3.43 11.90 2.52
N LYS A 7 2.15 11.68 2.77
CA LYS A 7 1.66 10.67 3.72
C LYS A 7 0.67 9.74 3.05
N ILE A 8 0.98 8.45 3.06
CA ILE A 8 0.05 7.40 2.70
C ILE A 8 -0.82 7.10 3.92
N ARG A 9 -2.09 7.53 3.87
CA ARG A 9 -3.04 7.38 4.98
C ARG A 9 -3.60 5.97 5.08
N LYS A 10 -3.76 5.31 3.94
CA LYS A 10 -4.32 3.96 3.88
C LYS A 10 -3.76 3.22 2.67
N MET A 11 -3.30 1.99 2.89
CA MET A 11 -2.97 1.02 1.85
C MET A 11 -4.10 0.01 1.71
N MET A 12 -4.33 -0.45 0.49
CA MET A 12 -5.34 -1.47 0.17
C MET A 12 -4.69 -2.54 -0.72
N THR A 13 -4.89 -3.80 -0.37
CA THR A 13 -4.31 -4.95 -1.07
C THR A 13 -5.19 -5.43 -2.24
N GLU A 14 -6.49 -5.11 -2.21
CA GLU A 14 -7.49 -5.60 -3.15
C GLU A 14 -8.23 -4.46 -3.87
N GLY A 15 -8.77 -4.77 -5.05
CA GLY A 15 -9.59 -3.85 -5.83
C GLY A 15 -8.80 -2.77 -6.58
N ARG A 16 -9.54 -1.83 -7.19
CA ARG A 16 -8.95 -0.76 -7.99
C ARG A 16 -8.32 0.34 -7.17
N LEU A 17 -8.87 0.69 -6.01
CA LEU A 17 -8.27 1.69 -5.13
C LEU A 17 -7.13 1.03 -4.35
N ARG A 18 -5.91 1.56 -4.48
CA ARG A 18 -4.70 0.97 -3.88
C ARG A 18 -4.20 1.74 -2.68
N ALA A 19 -4.34 3.07 -2.71
CA ALA A 19 -3.98 3.89 -1.56
C ALA A 19 -4.77 5.19 -1.50
N ILE A 20 -4.85 5.76 -0.30
CA ILE A 20 -5.29 7.13 -0.05
C ILE A 20 -4.10 7.92 0.48
N VAL A 21 -3.80 9.05 -0.15
CA VAL A 21 -2.61 9.86 0.06
C VAL A 21 -3.02 11.28 0.44
N SER A 22 -2.19 11.91 1.26
CA SER A 22 -2.23 13.35 1.52
C SER A 22 -0.86 13.93 1.23
N ILE A 23 -0.83 15.12 0.64
CA ILE A 23 0.41 15.85 0.35
C ILE A 23 0.33 17.24 0.98
N THR A 24 1.49 17.79 1.32
CA THR A 24 1.66 19.22 1.62
C THR A 24 2.55 19.82 0.55
N LEU A 25 2.10 20.92 -0.03
CA LEU A 25 2.81 21.65 -1.07
C LEU A 25 3.43 22.91 -0.48
N ASP A 26 4.72 23.11 -0.72
CA ASP A 26 5.53 24.25 -0.27
C ASP A 26 5.41 24.56 1.24
N GLN A 27 5.07 23.59 2.09
CA GLN A 27 4.70 23.78 3.51
C GLN A 27 3.52 24.76 3.74
N MET A 28 2.72 25.03 2.71
CA MET A 28 1.67 26.06 2.75
C MET A 28 0.27 25.50 2.49
N LEU A 29 0.14 24.45 1.68
CA LEU A 29 -1.15 23.91 1.28
C LEU A 29 -1.19 22.40 1.45
N ALA A 30 -2.10 21.91 2.30
CA ALA A 30 -2.40 20.50 2.42
C ALA A 30 -3.51 20.10 1.44
N VAL A 31 -3.28 19.01 0.69
CA VAL A 31 -4.28 18.38 -0.18
C VAL A 31 -4.50 16.95 0.28
N HIS A 32 -5.76 16.64 0.59
CA HIS A 32 -6.17 15.35 1.13
C HIS A 32 -7.00 14.58 0.12
N ASP A 33 -7.16 13.26 0.35
CA ASP A 33 -8.01 12.37 -0.46
C ASP A 33 -7.56 12.20 -1.91
N ILE A 34 -6.25 12.29 -2.14
CA ILE A 34 -5.63 11.85 -3.39
C ILE A 34 -5.61 10.32 -3.39
N LYS A 35 -5.89 9.69 -4.52
CA LYS A 35 -6.04 8.24 -4.62
C LYS A 35 -5.01 7.67 -5.58
N VAL A 36 -4.35 6.58 -5.17
CA VAL A 36 -3.62 5.72 -6.10
C VAL A 36 -4.57 4.65 -6.59
N VAL A 37 -4.72 4.53 -7.90
CA VAL A 37 -5.72 3.66 -8.54
C VAL A 37 -5.06 2.74 -9.55
N GLN A 38 -5.38 1.45 -9.48
CA GLN A 38 -5.06 0.46 -10.49
C GLN A 38 -6.06 0.60 -11.66
N GLY A 39 -5.55 1.08 -12.79
CA GLY A 39 -6.21 0.99 -14.09
C GLY A 39 -5.98 -0.37 -14.74
N GLU A 40 -6.49 -0.54 -15.96
CA GLU A 40 -6.35 -1.79 -16.72
C GLU A 40 -4.89 -2.10 -17.05
N SER A 41 -4.10 -1.08 -17.39
CA SER A 41 -2.70 -1.24 -17.82
C SER A 41 -1.67 -0.70 -16.83
N ARG A 42 -2.02 0.31 -16.03
CA ARG A 42 -1.08 0.99 -15.12
C ARG A 42 -1.75 1.52 -13.86
N LEU A 43 -0.92 1.75 -12.86
CA LEU A 43 -1.25 2.61 -11.73
C LEU A 43 -1.31 4.07 -12.20
N PHE A 44 -2.22 4.84 -11.62
CA PHE A 44 -2.30 6.27 -11.83
C PHE A 44 -2.83 6.97 -10.59
N VAL A 45 -2.65 8.29 -10.53
CA VAL A 45 -3.12 9.13 -9.43
C VAL A 45 -4.43 9.82 -9.83
N ALA A 46 -5.47 9.62 -9.03
CA ALA A 46 -6.73 10.33 -9.14
C ALA A 46 -6.79 11.43 -8.07
N MET A 47 -7.08 12.65 -8.51
CA MET A 47 -7.17 13.81 -7.65
C MET A 47 -8.45 13.76 -6.78
N PRO A 48 -8.55 14.58 -5.72
CA PRO A 48 -9.73 14.65 -4.88
C PRO A 48 -10.90 15.20 -5.69
N SER A 49 -12.02 14.50 -5.71
CA SER A 49 -13.17 14.81 -6.57
C SER A 49 -14.47 14.84 -5.78
N ARG A 50 -15.39 15.75 -6.12
CA ARG A 50 -16.75 15.80 -5.57
C ARG A 50 -17.78 15.54 -6.68
N LYS A 51 -18.86 14.85 -6.32
CA LYS A 51 -20.03 14.68 -7.18
C LYS A 51 -20.88 15.94 -7.14
N ASP A 52 -21.20 16.52 -8.30
CA ASP A 52 -22.11 17.66 -8.41
C ASP A 52 -23.59 17.22 -8.38
N GLU A 53 -24.51 18.19 -8.38
CA GLU A 53 -25.96 17.95 -8.34
C GLU A 53 -26.47 17.17 -9.56
N GLY A 54 -25.79 17.28 -10.71
CA GLY A 54 -26.06 16.51 -11.92
C GLY A 54 -25.46 15.09 -11.89
N GLY A 55 -24.73 14.76 -10.84
CA GLY A 55 -24.11 13.46 -10.64
C GLY A 55 -22.75 13.27 -11.33
N ILE A 56 -22.17 14.33 -11.87
CA ILE A 56 -20.86 14.33 -12.52
C ILE A 56 -19.78 14.55 -11.46
N PHE A 57 -18.71 13.75 -11.51
CA PHE A 57 -17.55 13.96 -10.65
C PHE A 57 -16.64 15.03 -11.25
N ARG A 58 -16.25 15.99 -10.42
CA ARG A 58 -15.28 17.02 -10.77
C ARG A 58 -14.17 17.07 -9.76
N ASP A 59 -12.95 17.20 -10.25
CA ASP A 59 -11.79 17.38 -9.40
C ASP A 59 -11.90 18.71 -8.66
N ILE A 60 -11.73 18.65 -7.34
CA ILE A 60 -11.67 19.80 -6.44
C ILE A 60 -10.31 20.48 -6.59
N VAL A 61 -9.26 19.67 -6.75
CA VAL A 61 -7.88 20.11 -6.96
C VAL A 61 -7.36 19.41 -8.20
N HIS A 62 -6.72 20.14 -9.11
CA HIS A 62 -6.09 19.54 -10.29
C HIS A 62 -4.84 20.32 -10.71
N PRO A 63 -3.78 19.64 -11.17
CA PRO A 63 -2.66 20.31 -11.80
C PRO A 63 -3.10 20.94 -13.14
N ILE A 64 -2.65 22.17 -13.40
CA ILE A 64 -3.00 22.91 -14.61
C ILE A 64 -2.17 22.41 -15.81
N SER A 65 -0.86 22.23 -15.64
CA SER A 65 0.06 21.85 -16.71
C SER A 65 0.32 20.34 -16.74
N ALA A 66 0.68 19.83 -17.93
CA ALA A 66 1.11 18.45 -18.10
C ALA A 66 2.34 18.12 -17.25
N GLN A 67 3.30 19.05 -17.18
CA GLN A 67 4.49 18.92 -16.33
C GLN A 67 4.14 18.79 -14.85
N ALA A 68 3.20 19.60 -14.34
CA ALA A 68 2.76 19.49 -12.95
C ALA A 68 2.02 18.18 -12.69
N ARG A 69 1.22 17.70 -13.66
CA ARG A 69 0.57 16.40 -13.58
C ARG A 69 1.59 15.27 -13.44
N GLU A 70 2.57 15.23 -14.34
CA GLU A 70 3.61 14.21 -14.34
C GLU A 70 4.44 14.24 -13.06
N TYR A 71 4.84 15.43 -12.60
CA TYR A 71 5.57 15.61 -11.35
C TYR A 71 4.78 15.04 -10.15
N LEU A 72 3.52 15.45 -9.97
CA LEU A 72 2.69 14.97 -8.86
C LEU A 72 2.46 13.46 -8.93
N GLU A 73 2.17 12.95 -10.12
CA GLU A 73 1.90 11.53 -10.32
C GLU A 73 3.14 10.68 -10.00
N ASN A 74 4.32 11.07 -10.50
CA ASN A 74 5.57 10.35 -10.24
C ASN A 74 5.94 10.37 -8.75
N GLN A 75 5.88 11.53 -8.09
CA GLN A 75 6.21 11.62 -6.66
C GLN A 75 5.31 10.72 -5.80
N ILE A 76 4.01 10.67 -6.11
CA ILE A 76 3.05 9.88 -5.35
C ILE A 76 3.18 8.37 -5.66
N LEU A 77 3.36 8.00 -6.92
CA LEU A 77 3.54 6.60 -7.30
C LEU A 77 4.84 6.01 -6.76
N ASN A 78 5.93 6.78 -6.77
CA ASN A 78 7.21 6.35 -6.20
C ASN A 78 7.07 6.05 -4.71
N ALA A 79 6.52 7.00 -3.93
CA ALA A 79 6.29 6.79 -2.50
C ALA A 79 5.36 5.59 -2.21
N TYR A 80 4.34 5.39 -3.05
CA TYR A 80 3.48 4.21 -2.96
C TYR A 80 4.23 2.90 -3.20
N GLN A 81 5.09 2.85 -4.22
CA GLN A 81 5.88 1.66 -4.54
C GLN A 81 6.90 1.34 -3.45
N GLU A 82 7.58 2.35 -2.92
CA GLU A 82 8.51 2.19 -1.79
C GLU A 82 7.79 1.61 -0.57
N GLN A 83 6.63 2.16 -0.21
CA GLN A 83 5.85 1.67 0.92
C GLN A 83 5.28 0.26 0.69
N LEU A 84 4.91 -0.07 -0.55
CA LEU A 84 4.47 -1.43 -0.91
C LEU A 84 5.61 -2.44 -0.76
N ALA A 85 6.82 -2.08 -1.22
CA ALA A 85 7.99 -2.94 -1.11
C ALA A 85 8.38 -3.20 0.35
N LEU A 86 8.32 -2.17 1.21
CA LEU A 86 8.55 -2.32 2.65
C LEU A 86 7.55 -3.30 3.29
N MET A 87 6.25 -3.15 2.99
CA MET A 87 5.22 -4.06 3.51
C MET A 87 5.41 -5.50 3.04
N GLN A 88 5.84 -5.70 1.79
CA GLN A 88 6.11 -7.04 1.25
C GLN A 88 7.32 -7.68 1.94
N ALA A 89 8.41 -6.93 2.10
CA ALA A 89 9.59 -7.41 2.81
C ALA A 89 9.26 -7.77 4.28
N GLU A 90 8.47 -6.94 4.97
CA GLU A 90 8.01 -7.21 6.33
C GLU A 90 7.17 -8.50 6.42
N ALA A 91 6.27 -8.73 5.46
CA ALA A 91 5.47 -9.95 5.40
C ALA A 91 6.33 -11.20 5.13
N GLU A 92 7.28 -11.13 4.20
CA GLU A 92 8.21 -12.22 3.89
C GLU A 92 9.10 -12.58 5.10
N MET A 93 9.58 -11.57 5.84
CA MET A 93 10.35 -11.79 7.07
C MET A 93 9.51 -12.45 8.17
N ALA A 94 8.25 -12.05 8.33
CA ALA A 94 7.34 -12.63 9.31
C ALA A 94 6.99 -14.10 9.00
N GLU A 95 6.81 -14.46 7.73
CA GLU A 95 6.55 -15.84 7.31
C GLU A 95 7.78 -16.75 7.48
N ALA A 96 9.00 -16.20 7.38
CA ALA A 96 10.25 -16.95 7.56
C ALA A 96 10.57 -17.26 9.04
N GLU A 97 9.94 -16.57 10.00
CA GLU A 97 10.15 -16.77 11.45
C GLU A 97 9.20 -17.80 12.09
N GLU A 98 8.24 -18.41 11.35
CA GLU A 98 7.40 -19.47 11.92
C GLU A 98 8.24 -20.74 12.23
N PRO A 99 8.31 -21.20 13.49
CA PRO A 99 9.18 -22.32 13.85
C PRO A 99 8.59 -23.63 13.36
N VAL A 100 9.43 -24.41 12.69
CA VAL A 100 9.19 -25.80 12.29
C VAL A 100 8.69 -26.58 13.52
N ALA A 101 7.41 -26.91 13.54
CA ALA A 101 6.83 -27.71 14.60
C ALA A 101 7.56 -29.07 14.67
N ASP A 102 8.18 -29.30 15.83
CA ASP A 102 8.90 -30.52 16.18
C ASP A 102 7.98 -31.73 15.97
N ASN A 103 8.25 -32.51 14.93
CA ASN A 103 7.43 -33.67 14.58
C ASN A 103 7.81 -34.80 15.58
N PRO A 104 6.92 -35.28 16.45
CA PRO A 104 7.29 -36.31 17.40
C PRO A 104 7.55 -37.61 16.62
N VAL A 105 8.83 -37.98 16.50
CA VAL A 105 9.23 -39.29 16.00
C VAL A 105 8.61 -40.35 16.90
N THR A 106 7.75 -41.16 16.31
CA THR A 106 7.21 -42.40 16.88
C THR A 106 8.36 -43.36 17.17
N GLY A 107 8.80 -43.41 18.43
CA GLY A 107 9.75 -44.40 18.92
C GLY A 107 9.00 -45.52 19.64
N SER A 108 8.73 -46.60 18.92
CA SER A 108 8.39 -47.89 19.49
C SER A 108 9.53 -48.37 20.38
N ASP A 109 9.30 -48.54 21.67
CA ASP A 109 10.18 -49.37 22.48
C ASP A 109 9.35 -50.42 23.22
N ALA A 110 9.57 -51.67 22.81
CA ALA A 110 8.94 -52.85 23.36
C ALA A 110 9.79 -53.31 24.54
N SER A 111 9.27 -53.20 25.76
CA SER A 111 9.90 -53.80 26.93
C SER A 111 9.61 -55.31 27.00
N PRO A 112 10.63 -56.18 27.09
CA PRO A 112 10.48 -57.50 27.68
C PRO A 112 10.94 -57.44 29.14
N ALA A 113 10.14 -57.96 30.08
CA ALA A 113 10.65 -58.27 31.42
C ALA A 113 9.98 -59.53 31.96
N ILE A 114 10.81 -60.56 32.02
CA ILE A 114 10.60 -61.90 32.56
C ILE A 114 10.80 -61.86 34.10
N GLU A 115 10.00 -62.68 34.79
CA GLU A 115 10.15 -63.35 36.09
C GLU A 115 11.18 -62.85 37.12
N PHE A 116 10.73 -62.60 38.35
CA PHE A 116 11.09 -63.35 39.57
C PHE A 116 10.01 -63.14 40.66
#